data_AF-A0A1V4HW74-F1
#
_entry.id   AF-A0A1V4HW74-F1
#
_cell.length_a   1.000
_cell.length_b   1.000
_cell.length_c   1.000
_cell.angle_alpha   90.00
_cell.angle_beta   90.00
_cell.angle_gamma   90.00
#
_symmetry.space_group_name_H-M   'P 1'
#
loop_
_entity.id
_entity.type
_entity.pdbx_description
1 polymer ?
#
loop_
_entity_poly.entity_id
_entity_poly.type
_entity_poly.pdbx_seq_one_letter_code
_entity_poly.pdbx_strand_id
1 'polypeptide(L)' 'MTLSTQSNFPDPDAAYRLVVEAHRGLSDEQSASLDTALVLILANHIGDVEVLREAVLLAKRRLGNDQCG' A
#
# COMPACT_ATOMS: atom_id res chain seq x y z
N MET A 1 -3.30 5.70 16.52
CA MET A 1 -1.91 5.16 16.49
C MET A 1 -1.05 6.05 15.57
N THR A 2 0.28 5.97 15.61
CA THR A 2 1.16 6.73 14.66
C THR A 2 1.45 5.89 13.42
N LEU A 3 1.44 6.49 12.23
CA LEU A 3 1.77 5.80 10.99
C LEU A 3 3.22 5.29 11.02
N SER A 4 3.40 3.97 10.87
CA SER A 4 4.72 3.37 10.67
C SER A 4 5.01 3.23 9.18
N THR A 5 6.13 3.81 8.73
CA THR A 5 6.61 3.74 7.34
C THR A 5 7.74 2.74 7.14
N GLN A 6 8.17 2.09 8.23
CA GLN A 6 9.15 1.01 8.23
C GLN A 6 8.45 -0.35 8.10
N SER A 7 9.14 -1.35 7.57
CA SER A 7 8.59 -2.71 7.51
C SER A 7 8.37 -3.23 8.93
N ASN A 8 7.12 -3.49 9.28
CA ASN A 8 6.75 -4.17 10.52
C ASN A 8 6.72 -5.69 10.36
N PHE A 9 7.06 -6.21 9.17
CA PHE A 9 7.08 -7.64 8.90
C PHE A 9 8.39 -8.26 9.41
N PRO A 10 8.32 -9.44 10.08
CA PRO A 10 9.51 -10.18 10.47
C PRO A 10 10.31 -10.68 9.25
N ASP A 11 9.64 -10.88 8.11
CA ASP A 11 10.24 -11.16 6.80
C ASP A 11 9.62 -10.22 5.75
N PRO A 12 10.29 -9.08 5.45
CA PRO A 12 9.83 -8.13 4.43
C PRO A 12 9.78 -8.74 3.02
N ASP A 13 10.68 -9.67 2.71
CA ASP A 13 10.78 -10.28 1.38
C ASP A 13 9.60 -11.21 1.12
N ALA A 14 9.19 -11.99 2.13
CA ALA A 14 7.99 -12.81 2.05
C ALA A 14 6.72 -11.96 1.86
N ALA A 15 6.61 -10.83 2.58
CA ALA A 15 5.47 -9.92 2.44
C ALA A 15 5.42 -9.29 1.04
N TYR A 16 6.56 -8.84 0.50
CA TYR A 16 6.62 -8.29 -0.85
C TYR A 16 6.27 -9.34 -1.92
N ARG A 17 6.82 -10.56 -1.77
CA ARG A 17 6.56 -11.67 -2.69
C ARG A 17 5.08 -12.03 -2.75
N LEU A 18 4.37 -11.98 -1.62
CA LEU A 18 2.93 -12.24 -1.57
C LEU A 18 2.15 -11.24 -2.42
N VAL A 19 2.50 -9.95 -2.36
CA VAL A 19 1.84 -8.90 -3.18
C VAL A 19 2.19 -9.06 -4.66
N VAL A 20 3.44 -9.38 -4.98
CA VAL A 20 3.86 -9.61 -6.38
C VAL A 20 3.17 -10.82 -6.98
N GLU A 21 3.10 -11.93 -6.25
CA GLU A 21 2.45 -13.15 -6.74
C GLU A 21 0.94 -12.94 -6.89
N ALA A 22 0.32 -12.11 -6.05
CA ALA A 22 -1.10 -11.76 -6.18
C ALA A 22 -1.42 -11.04 -7.51
N HIS A 23 -0.46 -10.31 -8.08
CA HIS A 23 -0.59 -9.66 -9.39
C HIS A 23 -0.28 -10.57 -10.58
N ARG A 24 0.29 -11.76 -10.35
CA ARG A 24 0.76 -12.62 -11.42
C ARG A 24 -0.41 -13.13 -12.28
N GLY A 25 -0.35 -12.84 -13.57
CA GLY A 25 -1.37 -13.27 -14.54
C GLY A 25 -2.63 -12.39 -14.57
N LEU A 26 -2.63 -11.28 -13.84
CA LEU A 26 -3.68 -10.26 -13.94
C LEU A 26 -3.35 -9.26 -15.06
N SER A 27 -4.40 -8.74 -15.71
CA SER A 27 -4.26 -7.55 -16.56
C SER A 27 -4.02 -6.31 -15.70
N ASP A 28 -3.62 -5.19 -16.33
CA ASP A 28 -3.44 -3.91 -15.63
C ASP A 28 -4.72 -3.46 -14.91
N GLU A 29 -5.88 -3.64 -15.55
CA GLU A 29 -7.20 -3.31 -14.98
C GLU A 29 -7.55 -4.19 -13.78
N GLN A 30 -7.23 -5.49 -13.85
CA GLN A 30 -7.42 -6.42 -12.76
C GLN A 30 -6.46 -6.15 -11.60
N SER A 31 -5.21 -5.78 -11.90
CA SER A 31 -4.22 -5.39 -10.90
C SER A 31 -4.65 -4.13 -10.16
N ALA A 32 -5.10 -3.09 -10.89
CA ALA A 32 -5.65 -1.88 -10.26
C ALA A 32 -6.89 -2.16 -9.38
N SER A 33 -7.73 -3.11 -9.80
CA SER A 33 -8.89 -3.55 -9.01
C SER A 33 -8.46 -4.28 -7.73
N LEU A 34 -7.43 -5.15 -7.83
CA LEU A 34 -6.83 -5.84 -6.68
C LEU A 34 -6.23 -4.85 -5.70
N ASP A 35 -5.42 -3.90 -6.18
CA ASP A 35 -4.81 -2.86 -5.35
C ASP A 35 -5.87 -2.04 -4.60
N THR A 36 -6.95 -1.63 -5.28
CA THR A 36 -8.05 -0.88 -4.68
C THR A 36 -8.72 -1.68 -3.55
N ALA A 37 -9.02 -2.96 -3.80
CA ALA A 37 -9.61 -3.84 -2.80
C ALA A 37 -8.67 -4.08 -1.61
N LEU A 38 -7.38 -4.30 -1.88
CA LEU A 38 -6.37 -4.51 -0.85
C LEU A 38 -6.21 -3.28 0.05
N VAL A 39 -6.12 -2.08 -0.53
CA VAL A 39 -6.04 -0.82 0.22
C VAL A 39 -7.26 -0.67 1.13
N LEU A 40 -8.47 -0.95 0.65
CA LEU A 40 -9.69 -0.83 1.44
C LEU A 40 -9.73 -1.84 2.61
N ILE A 41 -9.34 -3.09 2.35
CA ILE A 41 -9.25 -4.13 3.39
C ILE A 41 -8.27 -3.72 4.48
N LEU A 42 -7.08 -3.25 4.10
CA LEU A 42 -6.04 -2.81 5.04
C LEU A 42 -6.47 -1.56 5.81
N ALA A 43 -7.13 -0.59 5.15
CA ALA A 43 -7.68 0.59 5.81
C ALA A 43 -8.72 0.22 6.87
N ASN A 44 -9.61 -0.73 6.57
CA ASN A 44 -10.59 -1.25 7.51
C ASN A 44 -9.93 -2.01 8.68
N HIS A 45 -8.87 -2.77 8.40
CA HIS A 45 -8.12 -3.48 9.44
C HIS A 45 -7.41 -2.52 10.41
N ILE A 46 -6.87 -1.41 9.92
CA ILE A 46 -6.26 -0.36 10.75
C ILE A 46 -7.31 0.31 11.64
N GLY A 47 -8.51 0.59 11.11
CA GLY A 47 -9.64 1.12 11.87
C GLY A 47 -9.46 2.55 12.42
N ASP A 48 -8.41 3.26 11.99
CA ASP A 48 -8.05 4.61 12.45
C ASP A 48 -7.95 5.56 11.24
N VAL A 49 -8.89 6.52 11.19
CA VAL A 49 -8.99 7.50 10.09
C VAL A 49 -7.82 8.49 10.07
N GLU A 50 -7.21 8.76 11.23
CA GLU A 50 -6.06 9.67 11.31
C GLU A 50 -4.84 9.01 10.66
N VAL A 51 -4.60 7.73 10.94
CA VAL A 51 -3.55 6.92 10.31
C VAL A 51 -3.76 6.83 8.80
N LEU A 52 -5.00 6.61 8.35
CA LEU A 52 -5.33 6.58 6.93
C LEU A 52 -5.05 7.93 6.25
N ARG A 53 -5.39 9.04 6.90
CA ARG A 53 -5.12 10.39 6.37
C ARG A 53 -3.62 10.65 6.23
N GLU A 54 -2.83 10.31 7.24
CA GLU A 54 -1.38 10.42 7.19
C GLU A 54 -0.78 9.57 6.05
N ALA A 55 -1.26 8.33 5.87
CA ALA A 55 -0.82 7.44 4.81
C ALA A 55 -1.10 8.03 3.41
N VAL A 56 -2.31 8.57 3.19
CA VAL A 56 -2.69 9.20 1.92
C VAL A 56 -1.84 10.44 1.64
N LEU A 57 -1.59 11.29 2.65
CA LEU A 57 -0.73 12.47 2.48
C LEU A 57 0.70 12.07 2.12
N LEU A 58 1.24 11.02 2.76
CA LEU A 58 2.57 10.53 2.47
C LEU A 58 2.67 9.94 1.05
N ALA A 59 1.69 9.14 0.63
CA ALA A 59 1.63 8.57 -0.72
C ALA A 59 1.61 9.67 -1.79
N LYS A 60 0.79 10.72 -1.60
CA LYS A 60 0.76 11.89 -2.49
C LYS A 60 2.10 12.61 -2.57
N ARG A 61 2.83 12.75 -1.44
CA ARG A 61 4.16 13.36 -1.44
C ARG A 61 5.18 12.54 -2.23
N ARG A 62 5.15 11.21 -2.14
CA ARG A 62 6.05 10.35 -2.91
C ARG A 62 5.83 10.52 -4.42
N LEU A 63 4.57 10.48 -4.87
CA LEU A 63 4.22 10.73 -6.28
C LEU A 63 4.66 12.11 -6.80
N GLY A 64 4.70 13.12 -5.94
CA GLY A 64 5.19 14.46 -6.29
C GLY A 64 6.72 14.58 -6.28
N ASN A 65 7.40 13.79 -5.47
CA ASN A 65 8.87 13.77 -5.39
C ASN A 65 9.52 12.93 -6.50
N ASP A 66 8.82 11.92 -7.01
CA ASP A 66 9.27 11.11 -8.17
C ASP A 66 9.15 11.87 -9.51
N GLN A 67 8.60 13.10 -9.50
CA GLN A 67 8.44 13.97 -10.68
C GLN A 67 9.49 15.09 -10.78
N CYS A 68 10.50 15.11 -9.90
CA CYS A 68 11.70 15.93 -10.08
C CYS A 68 12.81 15.09 -10.72
N GLY A 69 12.75 14.95 -12.05
CA GLY A 69 13.90 14.66 -12.90
C GLY A 69 14.58 15.95 -13.34
#